data_AF-A0A662FAY4-F1
#
_entry.id   AF-A0A662FAY4-F1
#
_cell.length_a   1.000
_cell.length_b   1.000
_cell.length_c   1.000
_cell.angle_alpha   90.00
_cell.angle_beta   90.00
_cell.angle_gamma   90.00
#
_symmetry.space_group_name_H-M   'P 1'
#
loop_
_entity.id
_entity.type
_entity.pdbx_description
1 polymer ?
#
loop_
_entity_poly.entity_id
_entity_poly.type
_entity_poly.pdbx_seq_one_letter_code
_entity_poly.pdbx_strand_id
1 'polypeptide(L)'
;MKTMAEEVRLRETVLPLVALLILLAGSAWVVTTFNIEPVIAGILVVETIAFVWLANWLRRRGILRKQDMPYFYVGIFAVLLLSWGLIASGIVPIVSAGGAVPMDKFFVYAITSAALLGLFILSVALGAVAIIAIRRKVI
;
A
#
# COMPACT_ATOMS: atom_id res chain seq x y z
N MET A 1 28.30 13.87 27.14
CA MET A 1 26.89 13.43 27.10
C MET A 1 26.05 14.14 26.04
N LYS A 2 26.20 15.47 25.81
CA LYS A 2 25.51 16.19 24.72
C LYS A 2 25.85 15.67 23.31
N THR A 3 27.12 15.36 23.03
CA THR A 3 27.59 14.92 21.70
C THR A 3 27.02 13.58 21.24
N MET A 4 26.91 12.57 22.12
CA MET A 4 26.28 11.29 21.74
C MET A 4 24.77 11.42 21.50
N ALA A 5 24.08 12.25 22.29
CA ALA A 5 22.66 12.50 22.07
C ALA A 5 22.40 13.22 20.74
N GLU A 6 23.27 14.16 20.37
CA GLU A 6 23.19 14.90 19.11
C GLU A 6 23.50 14.01 17.90
N GLU A 7 24.51 13.14 18.00
CA GLU A 7 24.88 12.20 16.93
C GLU A 7 23.79 11.14 16.70
N VAL A 8 23.17 10.61 17.76
CA VAL A 8 22.02 9.71 17.67
C VAL A 8 20.83 10.42 17.00
N ARG A 9 20.53 11.66 17.40
CA ARG A 9 19.45 12.45 16.83
C ARG A 9 19.69 12.80 15.36
N LEU A 10 20.93 13.06 14.98
CA LEU A 10 21.34 13.30 13.59
C LEU A 10 21.18 12.03 12.76
N ARG A 11 21.63 10.88 13.24
CA ARG A 11 21.44 9.59 12.56
C ARG A 11 19.95 9.24 12.42
N GLU A 12 19.17 9.42 13.47
CA GLU A 12 17.72 9.19 13.47
C GLU A 12 16.95 10.12 12.52
N THR A 13 17.51 11.29 12.17
CA THR A 13 16.89 12.24 11.24
C THR A 13 17.41 12.09 9.81
N VAL A 14 18.72 11.88 9.64
CA VAL A 14 19.39 11.81 8.34
C VAL A 14 19.14 10.47 7.64
N LEU A 15 19.15 9.33 8.35
CA LEU A 15 18.89 8.03 7.70
C LEU A 15 17.51 7.98 7.02
N PRO A 16 16.41 8.40 7.68
CA PRO A 16 15.11 8.43 7.04
C PRO A 16 15.05 9.40 5.85
N LEU A 17 15.73 10.55 5.93
CA LEU A 17 15.80 11.51 4.83
C LEU A 17 16.54 10.94 3.62
N VAL A 18 17.67 10.27 3.84
CA VAL A 18 18.45 9.61 2.78
C VAL A 18 17.64 8.46 2.18
N ALA A 19 16.99 7.64 3.01
CA ALA A 19 16.11 6.57 2.54
C ALA A 19 14.94 7.14 1.70
N LEU A 20 14.32 8.24 2.15
CA LEU A 20 13.26 8.92 1.42
C LEU A 20 13.76 9.43 0.06
N LEU A 21 14.95 10.05 0.01
CA LEU A 21 15.54 10.52 -1.25
C LEU A 21 15.83 9.37 -2.22
N ILE A 22 16.35 8.24 -1.73
CA ILE A 22 16.57 7.04 -2.55
C ILE A 22 15.24 6.51 -3.08
N LEU A 23 14.21 6.43 -2.24
CA LEU A 23 12.88 5.98 -2.64
C LEU A 23 12.23 6.92 -3.65
N LEU A 24 12.35 8.24 -3.47
CA LEU A 24 11.84 9.23 -4.42
C LEU A 24 12.57 9.17 -5.76
N ALA A 25 13.90 9.12 -5.76
CA ALA A 25 14.70 9.00 -6.97
C ALA A 25 14.42 7.68 -7.70
N GLY A 26 14.35 6.56 -6.97
CA GLY A 26 13.98 5.26 -7.51
C GLY A 26 12.56 5.25 -8.08
N SER A 27 11.60 5.84 -7.39
CA SER A 27 10.21 5.95 -7.87
C SER A 27 10.12 6.82 -9.13
N ALA A 28 10.81 7.96 -9.17
CA ALA A 28 10.87 8.83 -10.34
C ALA A 28 11.54 8.14 -11.54
N TRP A 29 12.60 7.37 -11.30
CA TRP A 29 13.27 6.57 -12.33
C TRP A 29 12.34 5.47 -12.87
N VAL A 30 11.61 4.76 -12.02
CA VAL A 30 10.61 3.77 -12.45
C VAL A 30 9.51 4.43 -13.27
N VAL A 31 8.94 5.54 -12.80
CA VAL A 31 7.86 6.25 -13.52
C VAL A 31 8.31 6.69 -14.92
N THR A 32 9.52 7.23 -15.04
CA THR A 32 10.05 7.70 -16.33
C THR A 32 10.48 6.56 -17.24
N THR A 33 11.12 5.51 -16.71
CA THR A 33 11.60 4.35 -17.48
C THR A 33 10.45 3.52 -18.06
N PHE A 34 9.37 3.35 -17.28
CA PHE A 34 8.20 2.57 -17.68
C PHE A 34 7.04 3.42 -18.21
N ASN A 35 7.28 4.72 -18.40
CA ASN A 35 6.31 5.68 -18.93
C ASN A 35 4.95 5.62 -18.19
N ILE A 36 5.01 5.50 -16.86
CA ILE A 36 3.83 5.39 -16.01
C ILE A 36 3.09 6.74 -16.03
N GLU A 37 1.80 6.72 -16.34
CA GLU A 37 1.01 7.96 -16.36
C GLU A 37 1.02 8.61 -14.95
N PRO A 38 1.23 9.94 -14.84
CA PRO A 38 1.33 10.64 -13.56
C PRO A 38 0.15 10.41 -12.61
N VAL A 39 -1.04 10.20 -13.17
CA VAL A 39 -2.26 9.90 -12.41
C VAL A 39 -2.12 8.58 -11.64
N ILE A 40 -1.51 7.56 -12.25
CA ILE A 40 -1.32 6.24 -11.62
C ILE A 40 -0.30 6.34 -10.50
N ALA A 41 0.81 7.05 -10.74
CA ALA A 41 1.79 7.32 -9.70
C ALA A 41 1.13 8.05 -8.51
N GLY A 42 0.25 9.02 -8.79
CA GLY A 42 -0.58 9.69 -7.79
C GLY A 42 -1.49 8.74 -7.02
N ILE A 43 -2.19 7.84 -7.72
CA ILE A 43 -3.06 6.82 -7.10
C ILE A 43 -2.24 5.93 -6.16
N LEU A 44 -1.13 5.35 -6.63
CA LEU A 44 -0.26 4.48 -5.81
C LEU A 44 0.25 5.17 -4.55
N VAL A 45 0.59 6.46 -4.64
CA VAL A 45 1.00 7.27 -3.48
C VAL A 45 -0.16 7.45 -2.50
N VAL A 46 -1.34 7.82 -2.98
CA VAL A 46 -2.54 7.99 -2.14
C VAL A 46 -2.91 6.67 -1.46
N GLU A 47 -2.84 5.54 -2.16
CA GLU A 47 -3.10 4.22 -1.61
C GLU A 47 -2.08 3.83 -0.53
N THR A 48 -0.80 4.08 -0.78
CA THR A 48 0.25 3.83 0.22
C THR A 48 0.00 4.64 1.49
N ILE A 49 -0.37 5.92 1.36
CA ILE A 49 -0.75 6.77 2.49
C ILE A 49 -2.00 6.20 3.19
N ALA A 50 -3.01 5.76 2.44
CA ALA A 50 -4.22 5.17 3.00
C ALA A 50 -3.92 3.89 3.80
N PHE A 51 -3.04 3.01 3.31
CA PHE A 51 -2.63 1.81 4.02
C PHE A 51 -1.87 2.11 5.31
N VAL A 52 -0.92 3.05 5.28
CA VAL A 52 -0.19 3.48 6.47
C VAL A 52 -1.13 4.13 7.49
N TRP A 53 -2.09 4.94 7.02
CA TRP A 53 -3.09 5.56 7.87
C TRP A 53 -4.00 4.51 8.52
N LEU A 54 -4.48 3.53 7.75
CA LEU A 54 -5.28 2.41 8.23
C LEU A 54 -4.54 1.55 9.25
N ALA A 55 -3.27 1.19 8.98
CA ALA A 55 -2.43 0.44 9.90
C ALA A 55 -2.27 1.15 11.25
N ASN A 56 -2.03 2.46 11.20
CA ASN A 56 -1.92 3.30 12.40
C ASN A 56 -3.25 3.44 13.14
N TRP A 57 -4.37 3.56 12.42
CA TRP A 57 -5.71 3.60 13.02
C TRP A 57 -6.05 2.30 13.75
N LEU A 58 -5.78 1.15 13.11
CA LEU A 58 -5.95 -0.18 13.73
C LEU A 58 -5.07 -0.34 14.98
N ARG A 59 -3.83 0.16 14.92
CA ARG A 59 -2.92 0.18 16.07
C ARG A 59 -3.46 1.02 17.23
N ARG A 60 -3.97 2.22 16.95
CA ARG A 60 -4.55 3.11 17.97
C ARG A 60 -5.79 2.51 18.64
N ARG A 61 -6.55 1.68 17.94
CA ARG A 61 -7.71 0.95 18.50
C ARG A 61 -7.34 -0.35 19.21
N GLY A 62 -6.06 -0.68 19.31
CA GLY A 62 -5.59 -1.92 19.94
C GLY A 62 -5.92 -3.19 19.15
N ILE A 63 -6.31 -3.07 17.88
CA ILE A 63 -6.60 -4.21 17.00
C ILE A 63 -5.30 -4.82 16.49
N LEU A 64 -4.32 -3.97 16.15
CA LEU A 64 -3.01 -4.36 15.65
C LEU A 64 -1.92 -4.06 16.68
N ARG A 65 -1.13 -5.05 17.09
CA ARG A 65 0.03 -4.81 17.97
C ARG A 65 1.20 -4.27 17.16
N LYS A 66 2.11 -3.54 17.81
CA LYS A 66 3.30 -2.97 17.13
C LYS A 66 4.17 -4.05 16.46
N GLN A 67 4.29 -5.20 17.10
CA GLN A 67 5.03 -6.36 16.57
C GLN A 67 4.36 -7.00 15.35
N ASP A 68 3.06 -6.78 15.16
CA ASP A 68 2.28 -7.38 14.06
C ASP A 68 2.28 -6.49 12.80
N MET A 69 2.83 -5.27 12.88
CA MET A 69 2.85 -4.34 11.74
C MET A 69 3.58 -4.88 10.50
N PRO A 70 4.73 -5.57 10.59
CA PRO A 70 5.37 -6.16 9.42
C PRO A 70 4.45 -7.17 8.72
N TYR A 71 3.77 -8.04 9.48
CA TYR A 71 2.84 -9.02 8.91
C TYR A 71 1.62 -8.36 8.25
N PHE A 72 1.16 -7.22 8.80
CA PHE A 72 0.10 -6.43 8.17
C PHE A 72 0.53 -5.91 6.80
N TYR A 73 1.72 -5.32 6.69
CA TYR A 73 2.24 -4.82 5.41
C TYR A 73 2.53 -5.95 4.41
N VAL A 74 3.07 -7.09 4.88
CA VAL A 74 3.26 -8.29 4.05
C VAL A 74 1.91 -8.82 3.56
N GLY A 75 0.88 -8.83 4.40
CA GLY A 75 -0.48 -9.22 4.03
C GLY A 75 -1.06 -8.29 2.95
N ILE A 76 -0.89 -6.98 3.08
CA ILE A 76 -1.28 -6.02 2.05
C ILE A 76 -0.57 -6.34 0.73
N PHE A 77 0.75 -6.50 0.78
CA PHE A 77 1.56 -6.78 -0.40
C PHE A 77 1.16 -8.10 -1.08
N ALA A 78 0.86 -9.14 -0.29
CA ALA A 78 0.37 -10.42 -0.79
C ALA A 78 -0.98 -10.27 -1.49
N VAL A 79 -1.93 -9.52 -0.90
CA VAL A 79 -3.24 -9.26 -1.52
C VAL A 79 -3.08 -8.49 -2.83
N LEU A 80 -2.19 -7.50 -2.88
CA LEU A 80 -1.89 -6.75 -4.10
C LEU A 80 -1.31 -7.66 -5.19
N LEU A 81 -0.32 -8.49 -4.85
CA LEU A 81 0.28 -9.44 -5.80
C LEU A 81 -0.72 -10.47 -6.31
N LEU A 82 -1.56 -11.02 -5.43
CA LEU A 82 -2.60 -11.98 -5.83
C LEU A 82 -3.64 -11.32 -6.73
N SER A 83 -4.08 -10.11 -6.39
CA SER A 83 -5.03 -9.36 -7.21
C SER A 83 -4.44 -9.06 -8.59
N TRP A 84 -3.16 -8.68 -8.64
CA TRP A 84 -2.45 -8.47 -9.90
C TRP A 84 -2.33 -9.75 -10.73
N GLY A 85 -1.95 -10.87 -10.12
CA GLY A 85 -1.85 -12.17 -10.81
C GLY A 85 -3.20 -12.66 -11.36
N LEU A 86 -4.30 -12.42 -10.62
CA LEU A 86 -5.66 -12.74 -11.07
C LEU A 86 -6.10 -11.89 -12.28
N ILE A 87 -5.66 -10.63 -12.33
CA ILE A 87 -5.93 -9.75 -13.48
C ILE A 87 -5.06 -10.14 -14.67
N ALA A 88 -3.78 -10.39 -14.44
CA ALA A 88 -2.83 -10.80 -15.49
C ALA A 88 -3.22 -12.14 -16.14
N SER A 89 -3.83 -13.06 -15.37
CA SER A 89 -4.37 -14.33 -15.88
C SER A 89 -5.74 -14.19 -16.56
N GLY A 90 -6.34 -13.00 -16.56
CA GLY A 90 -7.64 -12.75 -17.17
C GLY A 90 -8.84 -13.27 -16.37
N ILE A 91 -8.64 -13.78 -15.15
CA ILE A 91 -9.72 -14.26 -14.27
C ILE A 91 -10.53 -13.07 -13.74
N VAL A 92 -9.85 -12.00 -13.34
CA VAL A 92 -10.48 -10.77 -12.87
C VAL A 92 -10.41 -9.71 -13.97
N PRO A 93 -11.54 -9.16 -14.42
CA PRO A 93 -11.53 -8.13 -15.45
C PRO A 93 -10.90 -6.85 -14.93
N ILE A 94 -10.16 -6.18 -15.81
CA ILE A 94 -9.66 -4.84 -15.57
C ILE A 94 -10.84 -3.86 -15.46
N VAL A 95 -10.80 -2.99 -14.45
CA VAL A 95 -11.78 -1.92 -14.30
C VAL A 95 -11.46 -0.83 -15.32
N SER A 96 -12.31 -0.69 -16.34
CA SER A 96 -12.19 0.30 -17.42
C SER A 96 -13.55 0.95 -17.67
N ALA A 97 -13.59 2.28 -17.67
CA ALA A 97 -14.82 3.03 -17.95
C ALA A 97 -15.20 3.03 -19.45
N GLY A 98 -14.24 2.70 -20.34
CA GLY A 98 -14.39 2.81 -21.80
C GLY A 98 -14.46 1.47 -22.55
N GLY A 99 -14.49 0.34 -21.83
CA GLY A 99 -14.44 -0.99 -22.45
C GLY A 99 -13.01 -1.45 -22.72
N ALA A 100 -12.72 -1.95 -23.93
CA ALA A 100 -11.47 -2.62 -24.26
C ALA A 100 -10.24 -1.73 -23.98
N VAL A 101 -9.31 -2.25 -23.17
CA VAL A 101 -8.07 -1.56 -22.82
C VAL A 101 -7.02 -1.90 -23.88
N PRO A 102 -6.39 -0.89 -24.52
CA PRO A 102 -5.35 -1.14 -25.50
C PRO A 102 -4.10 -1.73 -24.81
N MET A 103 -3.38 -2.59 -25.53
CA MET A 103 -2.41 -3.51 -24.92
C MET A 103 -1.15 -2.80 -24.38
N ASP A 104 -0.84 -1.63 -24.93
CA ASP A 104 0.18 -0.70 -24.44
C ASP A 104 -0.14 -0.14 -23.04
N LYS A 105 -1.43 -0.05 -22.68
CA LYS A 105 -1.91 0.45 -21.38
C LYS A 105 -2.40 -0.67 -20.45
N PHE A 106 -2.29 -1.93 -20.87
CA PHE A 106 -2.80 -3.06 -20.10
C PHE A 106 -2.18 -3.13 -18.70
N PHE A 107 -0.85 -3.08 -18.59
CA PHE A 107 -0.15 -3.20 -17.31
C PHE A 107 -0.52 -2.09 -16.34
N VAL A 108 -0.70 -0.87 -16.87
CA VAL A 108 -1.15 0.30 -16.14
C VAL A 108 -2.51 0.04 -15.48
N TYR A 109 -3.51 -0.30 -16.30
CA TYR A 109 -4.85 -0.52 -15.79
C TYR A 109 -4.94 -1.76 -14.90
N ALA A 110 -4.13 -2.78 -15.18
CA ALA A 110 -4.06 -3.99 -14.38
C ALA A 110 -3.51 -3.71 -12.97
N ILE A 111 -2.45 -2.91 -12.85
CA ILE A 111 -1.88 -2.51 -11.56
C ILE A 111 -2.88 -1.65 -10.78
N THR A 112 -3.49 -0.63 -11.41
CA THR A 112 -4.48 0.22 -10.75
C THR A 112 -5.70 -0.57 -10.30
N SER A 113 -6.20 -1.49 -11.15
CA SER A 113 -7.33 -2.35 -10.80
C SER A 113 -6.98 -3.31 -9.66
N ALA A 114 -5.77 -3.91 -9.69
CA ALA A 114 -5.28 -4.78 -8.63
C ALA A 114 -5.19 -4.04 -7.30
N ALA A 115 -4.76 -2.78 -7.33
CA ALA A 115 -4.57 -1.98 -6.14
C ALA A 115 -5.90 -1.54 -5.51
N LEU A 116 -6.84 -1.10 -6.34
CA LEU A 116 -8.22 -0.82 -5.92
C LEU A 116 -8.91 -2.06 -5.35
N LEU A 117 -8.78 -3.21 -6.01
CA LEU A 117 -9.29 -4.48 -5.52
C LEU A 117 -8.64 -4.89 -4.21
N GLY A 118 -7.31 -4.72 -4.09
CA GLY A 118 -6.59 -5.00 -2.86
C GLY A 118 -7.09 -4.15 -1.69
N LEU A 119 -7.25 -2.84 -1.90
CA LEU A 119 -7.85 -1.92 -0.93
C LEU A 119 -9.27 -2.34 -0.54
N PHE A 120 -10.09 -2.71 -1.52
CA PHE A 120 -11.47 -3.14 -1.29
C PHE A 120 -11.51 -4.43 -0.45
N ILE A 121 -10.76 -5.46 -0.86
CA ILE A 121 -10.68 -6.75 -0.17
C ILE A 121 -10.19 -6.55 1.27
N LEU A 122 -9.15 -5.76 1.48
CA LEU A 122 -8.62 -5.47 2.81
C LEU A 122 -9.63 -4.71 3.67
N SER A 123 -10.32 -3.72 3.10
CA SER A 123 -11.34 -2.95 3.82
C SER A 123 -12.51 -3.85 4.25
N VAL A 124 -12.96 -4.75 3.37
CA VAL A 124 -14.01 -5.74 3.67
C VAL A 124 -13.55 -6.73 4.73
N ALA A 125 -12.35 -7.30 4.59
CA ALA A 125 -11.79 -8.26 5.55
C ALA A 125 -11.63 -7.63 6.94
N LEU A 126 -11.09 -6.41 7.02
CA LEU A 126 -10.96 -5.68 8.28
C LEU A 126 -12.31 -5.29 8.87
N GLY A 127 -13.27 -4.89 8.03
CA GLY A 127 -14.66 -4.65 8.45
C GLY A 127 -15.29 -5.89 9.08
N ALA A 128 -15.11 -7.06 8.46
CA ALA A 128 -15.60 -8.33 8.99
C ALA A 128 -14.94 -8.68 10.34
N VAL A 129 -13.61 -8.55 10.45
CA VAL A 129 -12.88 -8.77 11.70
C VAL A 129 -13.35 -7.82 12.79
N ALA A 130 -13.56 -6.54 12.47
CA ALA A 130 -14.07 -5.55 13.41
C ALA A 130 -15.47 -5.90 13.93
N ILE A 131 -16.39 -6.33 13.05
CA ILE A 131 -17.74 -6.78 13.44
C ILE A 131 -17.67 -7.98 14.38
N ILE A 132 -16.85 -8.99 14.07
CA ILE A 132 -16.68 -10.18 14.90
C ILE A 132 -16.10 -9.81 16.27
N ALA A 133 -15.10 -8.93 16.31
CA ALA A 133 -14.46 -8.49 17.54
C ALA A 133 -15.42 -7.69 18.44
N ILE A 134 -16.30 -6.87 17.86
CA ILE A 134 -17.35 -6.15 18.60
C ILE A 134 -18.36 -7.15 19.17
N ARG A 135 -18.86 -8.09 18.36
CA ARG A 135 -19.79 -9.12 18.84
C ARG A 135 -19.23 -9.96 19.99
N ARG A 136 -17.94 -10.29 19.96
CA ARG A 136 -17.25 -11.03 21.04
C ARG A 136 -17.07 -10.25 22.35
N LYS A 137 -17.16 -8.93 22.36
CA LYS A 137 -17.09 -8.10 23.58
C LYS A 137 -18.47 -7.85 24.22
N VAL A 138 -19.54 -8.12 23.48
CA VAL A 138 -20.93 -7.89 23.92
C VAL A 138 -21.56 -9.17 24.50
N ILE A 139 -20.91 -10.32 24.34
CA ILE A 139 -21.22 -11.60 25.01
C ILE A 139 -20.26 -11.74 26.19
#